data_AF-A0A0R2KCZ4-F1
#
_entry.id   AF-A0A0R2KCZ4-F1
#
_cell.length_a   1.000
_cell.length_b   1.000
_cell.length_c   1.000
_cell.angle_alpha   90.00
_cell.angle_beta   90.00
_cell.angle_gamma   90.00
#
_symmetry.space_group_name_H-M   'P 1'
#
loop_
_entity.id
_entity.type
_entity.pdbx_description
1 polymer ?
#
loop_
_entity_poly.entity_id
_entity_poly.type
_entity_poly.pdbx_seq_one_letter_code
_entity_poly.pdbx_strand_id
1 'polypeptide(L)'
;MFVKKGHPLANIKNENNAVLVTGSAVGEILFYGAGAGKLPTANSILNDVITTIKDIQLNITGSKFNNFSRTTNIIDASKEDHKYFLSFNSDGNILPSTKIRQNLRKSGINLAGAVAVDNSAAGANYQTQLLSKSQFNFLKQKGRHSDKLHLDLIYPILD
;
A
#
# COMPACT_ATOMS: atom_id res chain seq x y z
N MET A 1 3.99 -4.27 -0.86
CA MET A 1 2.56 -3.92 -0.95
C MET A 1 2.08 -4.34 -2.33
N PHE A 2 0.95 -5.04 -2.44
CA PHE A 2 0.32 -5.31 -3.72
C PHE A 2 -0.59 -4.16 -4.11
N VAL A 3 -0.61 -3.87 -5.41
CA VAL A 3 -1.46 -2.86 -6.01
C VAL A 3 -2.19 -3.53 -7.15
N LYS A 4 -3.51 -3.35 -7.25
CA LYS A 4 -4.31 -3.95 -8.34
C LYS A 4 -3.81 -3.43 -9.69
N LYS A 5 -3.76 -4.29 -10.71
CA LYS A 5 -3.30 -3.91 -12.05
C LYS A 5 -4.04 -2.71 -12.67
N GLY A 6 -5.32 -2.54 -12.33
CA GLY A 6 -6.13 -1.40 -12.80
C GLY A 6 -5.97 -0.12 -11.99
N HIS A 7 -5.25 -0.15 -10.86
CA HIS A 7 -5.03 1.04 -10.04
C HIS A 7 -3.98 1.95 -10.72
N PRO A 8 -4.15 3.29 -10.74
CA PRO A 8 -3.26 4.20 -11.48
C PRO A 8 -1.77 4.04 -11.15
N LEU A 9 -1.45 3.80 -9.87
CA LEU A 9 -0.07 3.58 -9.42
C LEU A 9 0.57 2.27 -9.90
N ALA A 10 -0.20 1.28 -10.37
CA ALA A 10 0.36 -0.02 -10.78
C ALA A 10 1.18 0.05 -12.08
N ASN A 11 0.88 1.04 -12.91
CA ASN A 11 1.50 1.22 -14.23
C ASN A 11 2.70 2.18 -14.21
N ILE A 12 3.05 2.71 -13.04
CA ILE A 12 4.25 3.55 -12.88
C ILE A 12 5.47 2.63 -12.88
N LYS A 13 6.37 2.83 -13.84
CA LYS A 13 7.56 1.99 -14.06
C LYS A 13 8.84 2.82 -14.07
N ASN A 14 9.94 2.11 -13.87
CA ASN A 14 11.31 2.63 -13.92
C ASN A 14 11.56 3.73 -12.89
N GLU A 15 12.31 4.78 -13.25
CA GLU A 15 12.69 5.93 -12.41
C GLU A 15 11.59 6.99 -12.25
N ASN A 16 10.39 6.71 -12.74
CA ASN A 16 9.28 7.63 -12.59
C ASN A 16 8.66 7.53 -11.19
N ASN A 17 8.36 8.68 -10.62
CA ASN A 17 7.56 8.79 -9.41
C ASN A 17 6.12 9.18 -9.79
N ALA A 18 5.20 8.86 -8.89
CA ALA A 18 3.84 9.34 -9.00
C ALA A 18 3.27 9.67 -7.62
N VAL A 19 2.41 10.69 -7.58
CA VAL A 19 1.68 11.11 -6.39
C VAL A 19 0.19 11.16 -6.76
N LEU A 20 -0.60 10.27 -6.18
CA LEU A 20 -2.05 10.25 -6.31
C LEU A 20 -2.65 11.05 -5.14
N VAL A 21 -3.42 12.08 -5.47
CA VAL A 21 -4.10 12.95 -4.49
C VAL A 21 -5.60 12.79 -4.67
N THR A 22 -6.31 12.45 -3.59
CA THR A 22 -7.78 12.37 -3.58
C THR A 22 -8.34 13.57 -2.82
N GLY A 23 -9.07 14.44 -3.50
CA GLY A 23 -9.78 15.56 -2.91
C GLY A 23 -11.30 15.40 -3.04
N SER A 24 -12.04 15.89 -2.05
CA SER A 24 -13.51 15.77 -2.03
C SER A 24 -14.19 16.43 -3.23
N ALA A 25 -13.66 17.56 -3.71
CA ALA A 25 -14.24 18.30 -4.84
C ALA A 25 -13.61 17.94 -6.20
N VAL A 26 -12.32 17.61 -6.21
CA VAL A 26 -11.55 17.36 -7.44
C VAL A 26 -11.44 15.88 -7.82
N GLY A 27 -11.86 14.98 -6.94
CA GLY A 27 -11.70 13.54 -7.12
C GLY A 27 -10.23 13.13 -7.04
N GLU A 28 -9.84 12.17 -7.87
CA GLU A 28 -8.48 11.64 -7.94
C GLU A 28 -7.64 12.40 -8.98
N ILE A 29 -6.49 12.92 -8.57
CA ILE A 29 -5.50 13.56 -9.43
C ILE A 29 -4.18 12.81 -9.30
N LEU A 30 -3.60 12.40 -10.43
CA LEU A 30 -2.29 11.74 -10.48
C LEU A 30 -1.23 12.69 -11.06
N PHE A 31 -0.24 13.03 -10.25
CA PHE A 31 0.98 13.69 -10.72
C PHE A 31 2.02 12.61 -11.04
N TYR A 32 2.57 12.63 -12.24
CA TYR A 32 3.51 11.61 -12.72
C TYR A 32 4.67 12.25 -13.49
N GLY A 33 5.87 11.73 -13.29
CA GLY A 33 7.06 12.12 -14.05
C GLY A 33 8.35 11.55 -13.47
N ALA A 34 9.47 11.89 -14.09
CA ALA A 34 10.78 11.47 -13.61
C ALA A 34 11.04 12.02 -12.20
N GLY A 35 11.20 11.12 -11.23
CA GLY A 35 11.37 11.48 -9.82
C GLY A 35 12.82 11.71 -9.40
N ALA A 36 13.75 11.32 -10.27
CA ALA A 36 15.19 11.41 -10.05
C ALA A 36 15.91 11.63 -11.38
N GLY A 37 17.18 12.03 -11.29
CA GLY A 37 18.06 12.25 -12.44
C GLY A 37 18.52 13.70 -12.54
N LYS A 38 19.69 13.90 -13.14
CA LYS A 38 20.36 15.20 -13.21
C LYS A 38 19.49 16.29 -13.83
N LEU A 39 18.80 15.98 -14.94
CA LEU A 39 17.99 16.98 -15.67
C LEU A 39 16.64 17.26 -14.97
N PRO A 40 15.83 16.26 -14.57
CA PRO A 40 14.58 16.53 -13.83
C PRO A 40 14.83 17.31 -12.53
N THR A 41 15.86 16.95 -11.76
CA THR A 41 16.21 17.68 -10.54
C THR A 41 16.69 19.11 -10.83
N ALA A 42 17.52 19.30 -11.86
CA ALA A 42 17.96 20.65 -12.27
C ALA A 42 16.78 21.54 -12.70
N ASN A 43 15.77 20.97 -13.37
CA ASN A 43 14.57 21.70 -13.78
C ASN A 43 13.76 22.20 -12.57
N SER A 44 13.59 21.37 -11.53
CA SER A 44 12.92 21.80 -10.28
C SER A 44 13.67 22.95 -9.61
N ILE A 45 15.01 22.85 -9.51
CA ILE A 45 15.84 23.93 -8.95
C ILE A 45 15.70 25.21 -9.79
N LEU A 46 15.76 25.11 -11.11
CA LEU A 46 15.65 26.26 -12.01
C LEU A 46 14.30 26.98 -11.86
N ASN A 47 13.20 26.23 -11.71
CA ASN A 47 11.88 26.81 -11.48
C ASN A 47 11.81 27.61 -10.17
N ASP A 48 12.40 27.09 -9.09
CA ASP A 48 12.46 27.81 -7.81
C ASP A 48 13.32 29.08 -7.94
N VAL A 49 14.46 29.02 -8.63
CA VAL A 49 15.33 30.18 -8.90
C VAL A 49 14.60 31.25 -9.71
N ILE A 50 13.93 30.88 -10.80
CA ILE A 50 13.18 31.83 -11.64
C ILE A 50 12.05 32.48 -10.83
N THR A 51 11.31 31.68 -10.04
CA THR A 51 10.24 32.19 -9.18
C THR A 51 10.77 33.18 -8.15
N THR A 52 11.90 32.86 -7.51
CA THR A 52 12.56 33.73 -6.54
C THR A 52 13.01 35.05 -7.17
N ILE A 53 13.61 35.00 -8.37
CA ILE A 53 14.04 36.21 -9.10
C ILE A 53 12.83 37.08 -9.45
N LYS A 54 11.74 36.48 -9.90
CA LYS A 54 10.50 37.19 -10.20
C LYS A 54 9.95 37.90 -8.95
N ASP A 55 9.94 37.22 -7.81
CA ASP A 55 9.46 37.79 -6.55
C ASP A 55 10.33 38.98 -6.11
N ILE A 56 11.66 38.87 -6.23
CA ILE A 56 12.60 39.98 -5.97
C ILE A 56 12.31 41.18 -6.90
N GLN A 57 12.12 40.94 -8.20
CA GLN A 57 11.82 42.02 -9.16
C GLN A 57 10.51 42.73 -8.86
N LEU A 58 9.52 42.00 -8.32
CA LEU A 58 8.24 42.55 -7.92
C LEU A 58 8.26 43.17 -6.50
N ASN A 59 9.41 43.17 -5.82
CA ASN A 59 9.56 43.58 -4.42
C ASN A 59 8.58 42.86 -3.47
N ILE A 60 8.34 41.57 -3.71
CA ILE A 60 7.55 40.69 -2.83
C ILE A 60 8.43 39.56 -2.31
N THR A 61 8.03 38.95 -1.19
CA THR A 61 8.75 37.83 -0.57
C THR A 61 8.22 36.46 -1.00
N GLY A 62 7.39 36.43 -2.05
CA GLY A 62 6.66 35.26 -2.51
C GLY A 62 5.38 34.98 -1.72
N SER A 63 4.63 33.98 -2.18
CA SER A 63 3.40 33.51 -1.52
C SER A 63 3.60 32.11 -0.95
N LYS A 64 3.13 31.86 0.26
CA LYS A 64 3.09 30.50 0.82
C LYS A 64 2.27 29.61 -0.11
N PHE A 65 2.83 28.47 -0.49
CA PHE A 65 2.15 27.48 -1.32
C PHE A 65 0.82 27.03 -0.69
N ASN A 66 0.77 26.92 0.64
CA ASN A 66 -0.45 26.58 1.37
C ASN A 66 -0.49 27.33 2.73
N ASN A 67 -1.63 27.96 3.02
CA ASN A 67 -1.92 28.61 4.31
C ASN A 67 -2.92 27.82 5.17
N PHE A 68 -3.40 26.68 4.68
CA PHE A 68 -4.28 25.79 5.43
C PHE A 68 -3.52 25.17 6.61
N SER A 69 -4.05 25.36 7.81
CA SER A 69 -3.53 24.75 9.02
C SER A 69 -4.67 24.15 9.82
N ARG A 70 -4.49 22.90 10.24
CA ARG A 70 -5.40 22.18 11.12
C ARG A 70 -4.55 21.32 12.04
N THR A 71 -4.80 21.41 13.34
CA THR A 71 -4.20 20.48 14.30
C THR A 71 -4.75 19.08 14.04
N THR A 72 -3.86 18.15 13.70
CA THR A 72 -4.17 16.74 13.51
C THR A 72 -3.36 15.91 14.49
N ASN A 73 -3.94 14.83 14.99
CA ASN A 73 -3.21 13.88 15.81
C ASN A 73 -2.55 12.86 14.88
N ILE A 74 -1.25 12.64 15.04
CA ILE A 74 -0.55 11.54 14.40
C ILE A 74 -1.14 10.25 14.96
N ILE A 75 -1.64 9.36 14.10
CA ILE A 75 -2.13 8.07 14.53
C ILE A 75 -0.95 7.22 15.01
N ASP A 76 -1.16 6.44 16.06
CA ASP A 76 -0.22 5.40 16.44
C ASP A 76 -0.25 4.30 15.37
N ALA A 77 0.92 3.83 14.93
CA ALA A 77 1.06 2.72 14.00
C ALA A 77 0.35 1.44 14.47
N SER A 78 0.04 1.31 15.77
CA SER A 78 -0.78 0.22 16.32
C SER A 78 -2.25 0.26 15.89
N LYS A 79 -2.75 1.44 15.50
CA LYS A 79 -4.14 1.70 15.09
C LYS A 79 -4.33 1.72 13.57
N GLU A 80 -3.29 1.43 12.80
CA GLU A 80 -3.39 1.29 11.36
C GLU A 80 -4.01 -0.04 10.97
N ASP A 81 -5.06 0.04 10.16
CA ASP A 81 -5.73 -1.12 9.59
C ASP A 81 -5.38 -1.25 8.10
N HIS A 82 -4.99 -2.46 7.68
CA HIS A 82 -4.62 -2.74 6.30
C HIS A 82 -5.27 -4.04 5.82
N LYS A 83 -5.53 -4.15 4.52
CA LYS A 83 -5.83 -5.43 3.88
C LYS A 83 -4.53 -6.14 3.54
N TYR A 84 -4.53 -7.47 3.56
CA TYR A 84 -3.36 -8.28 3.29
C TYR A 84 -3.66 -9.38 2.28
N PHE A 85 -2.65 -9.69 1.46
CA PHE A 85 -2.56 -10.90 0.68
C PHE A 85 -1.82 -11.95 1.48
N LEU A 86 -2.39 -13.15 1.56
CA LEU A 86 -1.84 -14.30 2.26
C LEU A 86 -1.60 -15.43 1.27
N SER A 87 -0.40 -15.98 1.27
CA SER A 87 -0.06 -17.21 0.52
C SER A 87 0.26 -18.31 1.50
N PHE A 88 -0.56 -19.36 1.48
CA PHE A 88 -0.29 -20.58 2.22
C PHE A 88 0.28 -21.64 1.30
N ASN A 89 1.17 -22.47 1.84
CA ASN A 89 1.75 -23.61 1.17
C ASN A 89 1.74 -24.86 2.07
N SER A 90 1.86 -26.03 1.48
CA SER A 90 2.00 -27.31 2.16
C SER A 90 3.06 -28.15 1.47
N ASP A 91 3.71 -29.04 2.20
CA ASP A 91 4.74 -29.94 1.67
C ASP A 91 4.11 -31.06 0.82
N GLY A 92 3.57 -30.70 -0.35
CA GLY A 92 2.99 -31.63 -1.33
C GLY A 92 1.58 -32.15 -1.03
N ASN A 93 0.96 -31.70 0.08
CA ASN A 93 -0.41 -32.10 0.42
C ASN A 93 -1.44 -31.08 -0.11
N ILE A 94 -2.63 -31.57 -0.45
CA ILE A 94 -3.77 -30.71 -0.77
C ILE A 94 -4.15 -29.90 0.47
N LEU A 95 -4.18 -28.58 0.32
CA LEU A 95 -4.51 -27.66 1.40
C LEU A 95 -6.02 -27.74 1.74
N PRO A 96 -6.40 -27.93 3.02
CA PRO A 96 -7.79 -27.96 3.43
C PRO A 96 -8.36 -26.53 3.50
N SER A 97 -8.69 -25.95 2.35
CA SER A 97 -9.12 -24.55 2.19
C SER A 97 -10.25 -24.15 3.15
N THR A 98 -11.24 -25.02 3.36
CA THR A 98 -12.33 -24.82 4.33
C THR A 98 -11.83 -24.70 5.76
N LYS A 99 -10.87 -25.55 6.18
CA LYS A 99 -10.31 -25.55 7.52
C LYS A 99 -9.46 -24.30 7.77
N ILE A 100 -8.71 -23.86 6.74
CA ILE A 100 -7.94 -22.61 6.78
C ILE A 100 -8.88 -21.42 7.00
N ARG A 101 -9.92 -21.29 6.17
CA ARG A 101 -10.93 -20.22 6.30
C ARG A 101 -11.60 -20.25 7.68
N GLN A 102 -11.96 -21.42 8.18
CA GLN A 102 -12.59 -21.58 9.50
C GLN A 102 -11.66 -21.14 10.62
N ASN A 103 -10.37 -21.52 10.57
CA ASN A 103 -9.40 -21.16 11.60
C ASN A 103 -9.08 -19.66 11.61
N LEU A 104 -8.98 -19.04 10.43
CA LEU A 104 -8.79 -17.60 10.31
C LEU A 104 -10.01 -16.86 10.88
N ARG A 105 -11.23 -17.29 10.51
CA ARG A 105 -12.47 -16.70 11.05
C ARG A 105 -12.60 -16.85 12.56
N LYS A 106 -12.26 -18.02 13.12
CA LYS A 106 -12.21 -18.24 14.59
C LYS A 106 -11.22 -17.33 15.29
N SER A 107 -10.19 -16.90 14.58
CA SER A 107 -9.17 -15.97 15.08
C SER A 107 -9.53 -14.49 14.86
N GLY A 108 -10.76 -14.20 14.39
CA GLY A 108 -11.22 -12.85 14.09
C GLY A 108 -10.69 -12.27 12.77
N ILE A 109 -10.04 -13.09 11.94
CA ILE A 109 -9.50 -12.67 10.64
C ILE A 109 -10.52 -12.99 9.56
N ASN A 110 -11.16 -11.94 9.04
CA ASN A 110 -12.12 -12.07 7.96
C ASN A 110 -11.43 -11.99 6.59
N LEU A 111 -11.93 -12.79 5.64
CA LEU A 111 -11.41 -12.83 4.27
C LEU A 111 -12.38 -12.11 3.34
N ALA A 112 -11.84 -11.28 2.44
CA ALA A 112 -12.60 -10.64 1.38
C ALA A 112 -12.90 -11.62 0.23
N GLY A 113 -12.03 -12.61 0.01
CA GLY A 113 -12.19 -13.62 -1.04
C GLY A 113 -10.97 -14.54 -1.18
N ALA A 114 -11.11 -15.63 -1.95
CA ALA A 114 -9.95 -16.35 -2.46
C ALA A 114 -9.55 -15.76 -3.82
N VAL A 115 -8.24 -15.56 -4.01
CA VAL A 115 -7.69 -14.93 -5.21
C VAL A 115 -7.28 -15.99 -6.24
N ALA A 116 -6.75 -17.11 -5.77
CA ALA A 116 -6.53 -18.32 -6.57
C ALA A 116 -6.37 -19.50 -5.59
N VAL A 117 -7.28 -20.46 -5.66
CA VAL A 117 -7.05 -21.80 -5.12
C VAL A 117 -6.77 -22.64 -6.33
N ASP A 118 -5.49 -22.91 -6.59
CA ASP A 118 -5.18 -23.89 -7.60
C ASP A 118 -5.52 -25.26 -6.99
N ASN A 119 -6.59 -25.88 -7.49
CA ASN A 119 -7.11 -27.14 -6.96
C ASN A 119 -6.12 -28.30 -7.13
N SER A 120 -5.03 -28.09 -7.88
CA SER A 120 -3.97 -29.07 -8.12
C SER A 120 -2.65 -28.74 -7.40
N ALA A 121 -2.52 -27.54 -6.82
CA ALA A 121 -1.28 -27.09 -6.22
C ALA A 121 -1.33 -27.10 -4.70
N ALA A 122 -0.17 -27.34 -4.09
CA ALA A 122 0.04 -27.25 -2.65
C ALA A 122 -0.06 -25.81 -2.11
N GLY A 123 -0.60 -24.84 -2.87
CA GLY A 123 -0.67 -23.42 -2.53
C GLY A 123 -2.11 -22.87 -2.51
N ALA A 124 -2.46 -22.06 -1.50
CA ALA A 124 -3.75 -21.39 -1.40
C ALA A 124 -3.61 -19.91 -1.06
N ASN A 125 -4.21 -19.06 -1.89
CA ASN A 125 -4.08 -17.61 -1.79
C ASN A 125 -5.38 -16.92 -1.37
N TYR A 126 -5.29 -16.04 -0.38
CA TYR A 126 -6.44 -15.33 0.18
C TYR A 126 -6.16 -13.82 0.31
N GLN A 127 -7.24 -13.05 0.19
CA GLN A 127 -7.24 -11.63 0.54
C GLN A 127 -8.04 -11.43 1.83
N THR A 128 -7.49 -10.66 2.77
CA THR A 128 -8.16 -10.31 4.03
C THR A 128 -9.06 -9.08 3.84
N GLN A 129 -10.03 -8.92 4.74
CA GLN A 129 -10.59 -7.60 5.04
C GLN A 129 -9.56 -6.77 5.84
N LEU A 130 -9.95 -5.57 6.28
CA LEU A 130 -9.10 -4.74 7.15
C LEU A 130 -8.68 -5.54 8.39
N LEU A 131 -7.38 -5.57 8.67
CA LEU A 131 -6.80 -6.18 9.86
C LEU A 131 -6.08 -5.12 10.68
N SER A 132 -6.34 -5.14 11.97
CA SER A 132 -5.59 -4.34 12.94
C SER A 132 -4.20 -4.90 13.18
N LYS A 133 -3.32 -4.10 13.77
CA LYS A 133 -1.94 -4.51 14.07
C LYS A 133 -1.86 -5.75 14.96
N SER A 134 -2.77 -5.89 15.94
CA SER A 134 -2.80 -7.04 16.84
C SER A 134 -3.19 -8.33 16.11
N GLN A 135 -4.20 -8.26 15.22
CA GLN A 135 -4.61 -9.38 14.36
C GLN A 135 -3.50 -9.79 13.38
N PHE A 136 -2.83 -8.80 12.77
CA PHE A 136 -1.68 -9.05 11.90
C PHE A 136 -0.54 -9.75 12.65
N ASN A 137 -0.18 -9.27 13.85
CA ASN A 137 0.87 -9.88 14.66
C ASN A 137 0.51 -11.31 15.07
N PHE A 138 -0.74 -11.56 15.45
CA PHE A 138 -1.26 -12.89 15.75
C PHE A 138 -1.13 -13.83 14.54
N LEU A 139 -1.53 -13.35 13.35
CA LEU A 139 -1.42 -14.11 12.10
C LEU A 139 0.04 -14.46 11.78
N LYS A 140 0.95 -13.50 11.92
CA LYS A 140 2.38 -13.68 11.67
C LYS A 140 3.01 -14.70 12.61
N GLN A 141 2.61 -14.71 13.88
CA GLN A 141 3.11 -15.66 14.88
C GLN A 141 2.55 -17.07 14.62
N LYS A 142 1.22 -17.23 14.54
CA LYS A 142 0.63 -18.57 14.41
C LYS A 142 0.78 -19.20 13.02
N GLY A 143 0.82 -18.39 11.96
CA GLY A 143 0.93 -18.89 10.58
C GLY A 143 2.28 -19.52 10.26
N ARG A 144 3.33 -19.25 11.05
CA ARG A 144 4.69 -19.77 10.82
C ARG A 144 5.01 -21.08 11.55
N HIS A 145 4.22 -21.46 12.56
CA HIS A 145 4.54 -22.56 13.49
C HIS A 145 3.63 -23.80 13.32
N SER A 146 3.18 -24.12 12.10
CA SER A 146 2.35 -25.29 11.87
C SER A 146 3.08 -26.29 10.94
N ASP A 147 3.31 -27.51 11.43
CA ASP A 147 4.14 -28.54 10.78
C ASP A 147 3.57 -29.10 9.46
N LYS A 148 2.39 -28.64 9.01
CA LYS A 148 1.71 -29.13 7.80
C LYS A 148 1.21 -28.03 6.86
N LEU A 149 1.24 -26.79 7.34
CA LEU A 149 0.67 -25.62 6.67
C LEU A 149 1.54 -24.41 7.02
N HIS A 150 2.16 -23.83 6.00
CA HIS A 150 3.07 -22.71 6.16
C HIS A 150 2.46 -21.46 5.54
N LEU A 151 2.44 -20.36 6.30
CA LEU A 151 2.16 -19.03 5.78
C LEU A 151 3.47 -18.44 5.25
N ASP A 152 3.71 -18.61 3.95
CA ASP A 152 4.95 -18.23 3.29
C ASP A 152 5.04 -16.71 3.10
N LEU A 153 3.94 -16.11 2.61
CA LEU A 153 3.91 -14.71 2.21
C LEU A 153 2.75 -13.97 2.87
N ILE A 154 3.05 -12.77 3.36
CA ILE A 154 2.09 -11.81 3.88
C ILE A 154 2.48 -10.44 3.34
N TYR A 155 1.66 -9.85 2.49
CA TYR A 155 1.91 -8.53 1.91
C TYR A 155 0.70 -7.61 2.07
N PRO A 156 0.86 -6.34 2.49
CA PRO A 156 -0.24 -5.39 2.52
C PRO A 156 -0.75 -5.12 1.10
N ILE A 157 -2.04 -4.78 0.97
CA ILE A 157 -2.69 -4.45 -0.30
C ILE A 157 -3.12 -2.98 -0.24
N LEU A 158 -2.74 -2.22 -1.26
CA LEU A 158 -3.30 -0.90 -1.54
C LEU A 158 -4.63 -1.10 -2.29
N ASP A 159 -5.69 -0.47 -1.80
CA ASP A 159 -7.04 -0.64 -2.33
C ASP A 159 -7.23 -0.07 -3.73
#